data_AF-A0AAD9RZF1-F1
#
_entry.id   AF-A0AAD9RZF1-F1
#
_cell.length_a   1.000
_cell.length_b   1.000
_cell.length_c   1.000
_cell.angle_alpha   90.00
_cell.angle_beta   90.00
_cell.angle_gamma   90.00
#
_symmetry.space_group_name_H-M   'P 1'
#
loop_
_entity.id
_entity.type
_entity.pdbx_description
1 polymer ?
#
loop_
_entity_poly.entity_id
_entity_poly.type
_entity_poly.pdbx_seq_one_letter_code
_entity_poly.pdbx_strand_id
1 'polypeptide(L)'
;MCDSRLCACPSKKPAGKKSAGKERLENIRNDYEKFMKTEGKSLLKKYLTKEVFDVLQTRVTSHGSGLKDVVQSGFANPDSSIGLYAPDPESYDVFAELFDPVIEEYHHGFAKDAVHPDVDWGNIDDLGNVDPEGRYVLSTRIRCARSVQGYPFNPSMNEAHYREIEDKVRAAISFLEGDLKGTYYTLDSMDYETRQQLIDDHYLFKEGDRFLIAANASRYWPTGRGIFFNNDKTFIIWCNEEDHMRLISMEKSSNLGSVCSRLTRVIQQIEKHIAFTRHPRLGYLTFCPTNLGTTIRASVHIRVPNLSKNFEKFQEIADRYKLQIRGSRGEHSKSEDSVYDVSNKRRLGLTEREALLEMRNGVVELIKQEKHFEGERI
;
A
#
# COMPACT_ATOMS: atom_id res chain seq x y z
N MET A 1 -17.69 1.53 -70.29
CA MET A 1 -18.12 2.69 -69.49
C MET A 1 -18.16 2.24 -68.04
N CYS A 2 -17.17 2.65 -67.23
CA CYS A 2 -17.06 2.28 -65.83
C CYS A 2 -17.70 3.41 -65.01
N ASP A 3 -18.71 3.10 -64.20
CA ASP A 3 -19.50 4.08 -63.45
C ASP A 3 -18.66 4.66 -62.30
N SER A 4 -18.28 5.93 -62.41
CA SER A 4 -17.36 6.62 -61.51
C SER A 4 -18.01 7.11 -60.20
N ARG A 5 -19.07 6.45 -59.73
CA ARG A 5 -19.87 6.90 -58.56
C ARG A 5 -19.86 5.98 -57.34
N LEU A 6 -18.96 4.99 -57.26
CA LEU A 6 -18.87 4.07 -56.12
C LEU A 6 -17.50 4.03 -55.40
N CYS A 7 -16.72 5.11 -55.44
CA CYS A 7 -15.53 5.23 -54.60
C CYS A 7 -15.52 6.57 -53.85
N ALA A 8 -16.14 6.58 -52.67
CA ALA A 8 -15.93 7.62 -51.67
C ALA A 8 -15.52 6.96 -50.35
N CYS A 9 -14.26 6.55 -50.25
CA CYS A 9 -13.62 6.37 -48.94
C CYS A 9 -13.29 7.77 -48.41
N PRO A 10 -13.89 8.24 -47.29
CA PRO A 10 -13.42 9.46 -46.66
C PRO A 10 -12.06 9.16 -46.01
N SER A 11 -10.99 9.67 -46.61
CA SER A 11 -9.67 9.73 -45.99
C SER A 11 -9.76 10.62 -44.74
N LYS A 12 -10.03 10.02 -43.58
CA LYS A 12 -9.87 10.69 -42.28
C LYS A 12 -8.38 10.99 -42.09
N LYS A 13 -7.99 12.25 -42.33
CA LYS A 13 -6.70 12.79 -41.88
C LYS A 13 -6.56 12.59 -40.36
N PRO A 14 -5.42 12.14 -39.83
CA PRO A 14 -5.18 12.04 -38.39
C PRO A 14 -4.77 13.43 -37.86
N ALA A 15 -5.70 14.38 -37.84
CA ALA A 15 -5.40 15.76 -37.42
C ALA A 15 -5.52 15.99 -35.90
N GLY A 16 -6.14 15.09 -35.13
CA GLY A 16 -6.42 15.28 -33.70
C GLY A 16 -5.40 14.70 -32.71
N LYS A 17 -4.54 13.75 -33.11
CA LYS A 17 -3.62 13.08 -32.17
C LYS A 17 -2.29 13.83 -31.95
N LYS A 18 -1.82 14.59 -32.94
CA LYS A 18 -0.53 15.33 -32.85
C LYS A 18 -0.63 16.61 -32.00
N SER A 19 -1.79 17.27 -31.96
CA SER A 19 -1.99 18.49 -31.15
C SER A 19 -2.14 18.16 -29.66
N ALA A 20 -2.95 17.16 -29.30
CA ALA A 20 -3.15 16.74 -27.92
C ALA A 20 -1.86 16.26 -27.23
N GLY A 21 -0.96 15.60 -27.98
CA GLY A 21 0.36 15.19 -27.46
C GLY A 21 1.28 16.38 -27.17
N LYS A 22 1.26 17.44 -27.98
CA LYS A 22 2.04 18.66 -27.75
C LYS A 22 1.53 19.43 -26.53
N GLU A 23 0.22 19.59 -26.42
CA GLU A 23 -0.42 20.26 -25.27
C GLU A 23 -0.16 19.51 -23.95
N ARG A 24 -0.26 18.17 -23.95
CA ARG A 24 0.10 17.34 -22.78
C ARG A 24 1.55 17.57 -22.33
N LEU A 25 2.48 17.62 -23.28
CA LEU A 25 3.90 17.85 -23.02
C LEU A 25 4.20 19.26 -22.51
N GLU A 26 3.50 20.27 -23.03
CA GLU A 26 3.64 21.65 -22.56
C GLU A 26 3.10 21.81 -21.13
N ASN A 27 1.95 21.20 -20.84
CA ASN A 27 1.36 21.22 -19.51
C ASN A 27 2.27 20.59 -18.45
N ILE A 28 2.83 19.40 -18.72
CA ILE A 28 3.72 18.75 -17.74
C ILE A 28 5.04 19.52 -17.54
N ARG A 29 5.55 20.21 -18.57
CA ARG A 29 6.73 21.09 -18.45
C ARG A 29 6.45 22.27 -17.54
N ASN A 30 5.32 22.94 -17.72
CA ASN A 30 4.90 24.04 -16.86
C ASN A 30 4.69 23.59 -15.40
N ASP A 31 4.05 22.44 -15.22
CA ASP A 31 3.83 21.84 -13.90
C ASP A 31 5.17 21.51 -13.21
N TYR A 32 6.12 20.93 -13.96
CA TYR A 32 7.48 20.64 -13.47
C TYR A 32 8.22 21.90 -13.05
N GLU A 33 8.24 22.96 -13.86
CA GLU A 33 8.92 24.21 -13.50
C GLU A 33 8.35 24.84 -12.23
N LYS A 34 7.02 24.83 -12.09
CA LYS A 34 6.35 25.30 -10.87
C LYS A 34 6.72 24.44 -9.67
N PHE A 35 6.68 23.11 -9.83
CA PHE A 35 7.06 22.17 -8.77
C PHE A 35 8.50 22.37 -8.33
N MET A 36 9.44 22.59 -9.26
CA MET A 36 10.86 22.81 -8.94
C MET A 36 11.10 24.12 -8.19
N LYS A 37 10.26 25.14 -8.37
CA LYS A 37 10.30 26.39 -7.59
C LYS A 37 9.64 26.31 -6.21
N THR A 38 8.83 25.28 -5.97
CA THR A 38 8.09 25.12 -4.70
C THR A 38 8.96 24.43 -3.65
N GLU A 39 8.97 24.92 -2.41
CA GLU A 39 9.67 24.23 -1.32
C GLU A 39 9.05 22.85 -1.04
N GLY A 40 9.91 21.85 -0.80
CA GLY A 40 9.47 20.48 -0.53
C GLY A 40 10.65 19.58 -0.23
N LYS A 41 10.42 18.51 0.52
CA LYS A 41 11.44 17.52 0.93
C LYS A 41 11.14 16.10 0.42
N SER A 42 10.22 15.99 -0.54
CA SER A 42 9.77 14.70 -1.06
C SER A 42 10.90 13.98 -1.80
N LEU A 43 10.87 12.65 -1.82
CA LEU A 43 11.78 11.86 -2.65
C LEU A 43 11.58 12.17 -4.15
N LEU A 44 10.35 12.48 -4.58
CA LEU A 44 10.09 13.00 -5.92
C LEU A 44 10.91 14.27 -6.19
N LYS A 45 10.89 15.24 -5.27
CA LYS A 45 11.62 16.51 -5.42
C LYS A 45 13.12 16.27 -5.52
N LYS A 46 13.63 15.30 -4.77
CA LYS A 46 15.04 14.94 -4.76
C LYS A 46 15.50 14.27 -6.06
N TYR A 47 14.68 13.37 -6.63
CA TYR A 47 15.09 12.50 -7.74
C TYR A 47 14.53 12.83 -9.11
N LEU A 48 13.48 13.64 -9.21
CA LEU A 48 13.00 14.19 -10.49
C LEU A 48 13.90 15.37 -10.91
N THR A 49 15.16 15.09 -11.24
CA THR A 49 16.08 16.11 -11.78
C THR A 49 15.66 16.53 -13.18
N LYS A 50 16.27 17.60 -13.72
CA LYS A 50 15.98 18.07 -15.08
C LYS A 50 16.30 17.00 -16.12
N GLU A 51 17.39 16.29 -15.91
CA GLU A 51 17.87 15.20 -16.76
C GLU A 51 16.88 14.03 -16.76
N VAL A 52 16.46 13.58 -15.57
CA VAL A 52 15.47 12.51 -15.42
C VAL A 52 14.12 12.93 -16.03
N PHE A 53 13.66 14.15 -15.75
CA PHE A 53 12.44 14.68 -16.33
C PHE A 53 12.51 14.72 -17.87
N ASP A 54 13.63 15.18 -18.44
CA ASP A 54 13.75 15.32 -19.88
C ASP A 54 13.69 13.99 -20.62
N VAL A 55 14.25 12.94 -20.01
CA VAL A 55 14.20 11.57 -20.54
C VAL A 55 12.81 10.95 -20.39
N LEU A 56 12.12 11.19 -19.27
CA LEU A 56 10.87 10.52 -18.94
C LEU A 56 9.60 11.21 -19.47
N GLN A 57 9.63 12.52 -19.74
CA GLN A 57 8.43 13.31 -20.08
C GLN A 57 7.66 12.83 -21.32
N THR A 58 8.32 12.11 -22.23
CA THR A 58 7.71 11.57 -23.46
C THR A 58 7.37 10.08 -23.37
N ARG A 59 7.80 9.38 -22.31
CA ARG A 59 7.54 7.95 -22.14
C ARG A 59 6.08 7.71 -21.78
N VAL A 60 5.55 6.61 -22.31
CA VAL A 60 4.16 6.18 -22.12
C VAL A 60 4.14 4.66 -22.01
N THR A 61 3.36 4.13 -21.08
CA THR A 61 3.15 2.67 -20.91
C THR A 61 2.19 2.12 -21.97
N SER A 62 2.09 0.81 -22.09
CA SER A 62 1.08 0.13 -22.91
C SER A 62 -0.36 0.47 -22.52
N HIS A 63 -0.58 0.91 -21.29
CA HIS A 63 -1.88 1.36 -20.78
C HIS A 63 -2.17 2.85 -21.09
N GLY A 64 -1.23 3.55 -21.73
CA GLY A 64 -1.37 4.98 -22.07
C GLY A 64 -0.97 5.95 -20.96
N SER A 65 -0.49 5.44 -19.82
CA SER A 65 -0.06 6.24 -18.67
C SER A 65 1.28 6.91 -18.97
N GLY A 66 1.42 8.18 -18.63
CA GLY A 66 2.65 8.96 -18.82
C GLY A 66 3.22 9.48 -17.51
N LEU A 67 4.34 10.22 -17.58
CA LEU A 67 5.01 10.76 -16.39
C LEU A 67 4.08 11.62 -15.51
N LYS A 68 3.14 12.37 -16.12
CA LYS A 68 2.18 13.20 -15.35
C LYS A 68 1.37 12.35 -14.38
N ASP A 69 0.90 11.19 -14.83
CA ASP A 69 0.08 10.28 -14.02
C ASP A 69 0.89 9.72 -12.83
N VAL A 70 2.21 9.60 -12.97
CA VAL A 70 3.15 9.17 -11.92
C VAL A 70 3.36 10.24 -10.85
N VAL A 71 3.55 11.50 -11.26
CA VAL A 71 4.08 12.58 -10.38
C VAL A 71 3.03 13.59 -9.90
N GLN A 72 1.82 13.58 -10.46
CA GLN A 72 0.81 14.61 -10.21
C GLN A 72 0.43 14.77 -8.74
N SER A 73 0.44 13.68 -7.95
CA SER A 73 0.18 13.77 -6.51
C SER A 73 1.23 14.62 -5.79
N GLY A 74 2.52 14.43 -6.09
CA GLY A 74 3.60 15.20 -5.50
C GLY A 74 3.63 16.65 -6.01
N PHE A 75 3.25 16.88 -7.27
CA PHE A 75 3.11 18.23 -7.81
C PHE A 75 2.01 19.02 -7.11
N ALA A 76 0.86 18.39 -6.84
CA ALA A 76 -0.26 19.00 -6.14
C ALA A 76 -0.03 19.12 -4.63
N ASN A 77 0.77 18.23 -4.03
CA ASN A 77 1.01 18.16 -2.59
C ASN A 77 2.52 18.22 -2.28
N PRO A 78 3.14 19.41 -2.26
CA PRO A 78 4.58 19.58 -2.06
C PRO A 78 5.12 19.06 -0.73
N ASP A 79 4.23 18.88 0.25
CA ASP A 79 4.52 18.34 1.58
C ASP A 79 4.50 16.80 1.64
N SER A 80 4.33 16.13 0.49
CA SER A 80 4.49 14.68 0.38
C SER A 80 5.88 14.23 0.86
N SER A 81 5.97 13.06 1.50
CA SER A 81 7.27 12.42 1.77
C SER A 81 7.84 11.72 0.54
N ILE A 82 6.98 11.09 -0.27
CA ILE A 82 7.35 10.37 -1.50
C ILE A 82 7.00 11.18 -2.74
N GLY A 83 5.71 11.35 -3.02
CA GLY A 83 5.19 12.22 -4.08
C GLY A 83 4.94 11.54 -5.43
N LEU A 84 5.14 10.24 -5.57
CA LEU A 84 4.86 9.51 -6.82
C LEU A 84 4.19 8.16 -6.59
N TYR A 85 3.39 7.75 -7.58
CA TYR A 85 2.65 6.50 -7.61
C TYR A 85 2.75 5.83 -8.98
N ALA A 86 2.62 4.51 -9.06
CA ALA A 86 2.57 3.81 -10.34
C ALA A 86 1.12 3.79 -10.87
N PRO A 87 0.79 4.34 -12.04
CA PRO A 87 -0.57 4.24 -12.60
C PRO A 87 -0.91 2.84 -13.13
N ASP A 88 0.10 2.04 -13.48
CA ASP A 88 -0.04 0.64 -13.90
C ASP A 88 1.24 -0.16 -13.54
N PRO A 89 1.21 -1.51 -13.61
CA PRO A 89 2.37 -2.35 -13.30
C PRO A 89 3.64 -2.03 -14.12
N GLU A 90 3.49 -1.72 -15.41
CA GLU A 90 4.59 -1.45 -16.34
C GLU A 90 5.31 -0.12 -16.02
N SER A 91 4.64 0.77 -15.29
CA SER A 91 5.20 2.07 -14.88
C SER A 91 6.49 1.93 -14.07
N TYR A 92 6.64 0.85 -13.29
CA TYR A 92 7.86 0.59 -12.55
C TYR A 92 9.07 0.36 -13.46
N ASP A 93 8.87 -0.18 -14.67
CA ASP A 93 9.93 -0.39 -15.66
C ASP A 93 10.11 0.84 -16.56
N VAL A 94 9.01 1.37 -17.09
CA VAL A 94 9.04 2.51 -18.05
C VAL A 94 9.63 3.76 -17.41
N PHE A 95 9.34 3.99 -16.12
CA PHE A 95 9.84 5.12 -15.34
C PHE A 95 10.87 4.71 -14.28
N ALA A 96 11.58 3.59 -14.48
CA ALA A 96 12.57 3.05 -13.55
C ALA A 96 13.64 4.08 -13.13
N GLU A 97 14.08 4.96 -14.04
CA GLU A 97 15.05 6.03 -13.74
C GLU A 97 14.60 6.98 -12.61
N LEU A 98 13.28 7.10 -12.37
CA LEU A 98 12.71 7.83 -11.25
C LEU A 98 12.34 6.91 -10.09
N PHE A 99 11.73 5.74 -10.36
CA PHE A 99 11.27 4.82 -9.32
C PHE A 99 12.42 4.18 -8.55
N ASP A 100 13.48 3.72 -9.23
CA ASP A 100 14.59 2.99 -8.61
C ASP A 100 15.28 3.77 -7.48
N PRO A 101 15.75 5.02 -7.68
CA PRO A 101 16.39 5.75 -6.60
C PRO A 101 15.44 6.07 -5.43
N VAL A 102 14.15 6.28 -5.71
CA VAL A 102 13.12 6.49 -4.68
C VAL A 102 12.89 5.21 -3.87
N ILE A 103 12.80 4.06 -4.55
CA ILE A 103 12.66 2.73 -3.94
C ILE A 103 13.89 2.42 -3.09
N GLU A 104 15.09 2.67 -3.62
CA GLU A 104 16.35 2.42 -2.92
C GLU A 104 16.46 3.25 -1.64
N GLU A 105 16.15 4.55 -1.69
CA GLU A 105 16.20 5.40 -0.50
C GLU A 105 15.12 5.03 0.53
N TYR A 106 13.88 4.81 0.09
CA TYR A 106 12.79 4.47 1.01
C TYR A 106 12.96 3.11 1.67
N HIS A 107 13.33 2.09 0.90
CA HIS A 107 13.54 0.72 1.39
C HIS A 107 14.96 0.48 1.91
N HIS A 108 15.73 1.54 2.12
CA HIS A 108 17.03 1.53 2.80
C HIS A 108 18.07 0.60 2.14
N GLY A 109 18.28 0.78 0.83
CA GLY A 109 19.36 0.10 0.09
C GLY A 109 18.89 -1.01 -0.84
N PHE A 110 17.61 -1.03 -1.26
CA PHE A 110 17.16 -1.93 -2.32
C PHE A 110 17.63 -1.41 -3.69
N ALA A 111 18.88 -1.72 -4.03
CA ALA A 111 19.54 -1.25 -5.25
C ALA A 111 18.80 -1.66 -6.54
N LYS A 112 19.14 -1.01 -7.65
CA LYS A 112 18.54 -1.27 -8.98
C LYS A 112 18.69 -2.72 -9.46
N ASP A 113 19.73 -3.43 -9.01
CA ASP A 113 20.05 -4.82 -9.34
C ASP A 113 19.66 -5.81 -8.24
N ALA A 114 19.20 -5.31 -7.09
CA ALA A 114 18.65 -6.15 -6.03
C ALA A 114 17.33 -6.78 -6.49
N VAL A 115 17.09 -8.03 -6.06
CA VAL A 115 15.91 -8.82 -6.39
C VAL A 115 15.19 -9.20 -5.11
N HIS A 116 13.90 -8.94 -5.05
CA HIS A 116 13.06 -9.37 -3.94
C HIS A 116 12.91 -10.91 -3.96
N PRO A 117 13.10 -11.59 -2.81
CA PRO A 117 13.03 -13.04 -2.76
C PRO A 117 11.63 -13.56 -3.10
N ASP A 118 11.56 -14.86 -3.39
CA ASP A 118 10.29 -15.56 -3.51
C ASP A 118 9.51 -15.56 -2.18
N VAL A 119 8.20 -15.77 -2.31
CA VAL A 119 7.28 -15.75 -1.16
C VAL A 119 7.66 -16.86 -0.20
N ASP A 120 7.94 -16.50 1.05
CA ASP A 120 8.24 -17.46 2.11
C ASP A 120 7.67 -16.96 3.44
N TRP A 121 6.66 -17.68 3.92
CA TRP A 121 6.04 -17.46 5.23
C TRP A 121 6.74 -18.23 6.36
N GLY A 122 7.61 -19.18 6.02
CA GLY A 122 8.26 -20.07 6.97
C GLY A 122 7.30 -20.92 7.79
N ASN A 123 7.80 -21.40 8.92
CA ASN A 123 6.97 -22.00 9.95
C ASN A 123 6.28 -20.91 10.79
N ILE A 124 4.97 -20.77 10.62
CA ILE A 124 4.15 -19.77 11.32
C ILE A 124 4.13 -20.01 12.84
N ASP A 125 4.30 -21.26 13.27
CA ASP A 125 4.33 -21.62 14.70
C ASP A 125 5.51 -20.97 15.44
N ASP A 126 6.61 -20.66 14.74
CA ASP A 126 7.78 -19.98 15.30
C ASP A 126 7.46 -18.55 15.76
N LEU A 127 6.39 -17.93 15.24
CA LEU A 127 6.03 -16.55 15.57
C LEU A 127 5.50 -16.45 17.01
N GLY A 128 4.62 -17.38 17.39
CA GLY A 128 4.10 -17.53 18.75
C GLY A 128 3.44 -16.28 19.35
N ASN A 129 3.33 -16.28 20.67
CA ASN A 129 2.85 -15.16 21.47
C ASN A 129 4.03 -14.32 21.98
N VAL A 130 4.08 -13.04 21.64
CA VAL A 130 5.18 -12.13 22.02
C VAL A 130 5.07 -11.57 23.44
N ASP A 131 3.89 -11.66 24.05
CA ASP A 131 3.60 -11.24 25.42
C ASP A 131 2.61 -12.21 26.07
N PRO A 132 3.07 -13.41 26.50
CA PRO A 132 2.20 -14.45 27.02
C PRO A 132 1.43 -14.06 28.29
N GLU A 133 1.97 -13.12 29.08
CA GLU A 133 1.31 -12.59 30.29
C GLU A 133 0.25 -11.52 29.98
N GLY A 134 0.25 -10.96 28.75
CA GLY A 134 -0.73 -9.97 28.29
C GLY A 134 -0.63 -8.62 29.01
N ARG A 135 0.57 -8.24 29.47
CA ARG A 135 0.81 -7.03 30.28
C ARG A 135 1.08 -5.77 29.46
N TYR A 136 1.65 -5.92 28.27
CA TYR A 136 2.19 -4.82 27.48
C TYR A 136 1.48 -4.68 26.14
N VAL A 137 1.25 -5.78 25.42
CA VAL A 137 0.66 -5.76 24.08
C VAL A 137 -0.87 -5.82 24.17
N LEU A 138 -1.53 -4.80 23.63
CA LEU A 138 -2.99 -4.64 23.65
C LEU A 138 -3.67 -5.30 22.44
N SER A 139 -3.01 -5.27 21.28
CA SER A 139 -3.51 -5.88 20.06
C SER A 139 -2.41 -6.12 19.06
N THR A 140 -2.60 -7.11 18.20
CA THR A 140 -1.70 -7.46 17.10
C THR A 140 -2.46 -7.36 15.78
N ARG A 141 -1.81 -6.84 14.76
CA ARG A 141 -2.39 -6.63 13.43
C ARG A 141 -1.35 -6.88 12.34
N ILE A 142 -1.68 -7.67 11.34
CA ILE A 142 -0.88 -7.84 10.13
C ILE A 142 -1.75 -7.44 8.94
N ARG A 143 -1.22 -6.56 8.08
CA ARG A 143 -1.82 -6.27 6.78
C ARG A 143 -0.88 -6.58 5.63
N CYS A 144 -1.44 -6.92 4.48
CA CYS A 144 -0.75 -6.95 3.20
C CYS A 144 -1.64 -6.33 2.12
N ALA A 145 -1.01 -5.85 1.05
CA ALA A 145 -1.68 -5.34 -0.14
C ALA A 145 -1.49 -6.31 -1.31
N ARG A 146 -2.51 -6.42 -2.16
CA ARG A 146 -2.46 -7.24 -3.37
C ARG A 146 -3.19 -6.52 -4.52
N SER A 147 -2.61 -6.66 -5.70
CA SER A 147 -3.16 -6.11 -6.94
C SER A 147 -3.54 -7.25 -7.87
N VAL A 148 -4.78 -7.26 -8.33
CA VAL A 148 -5.31 -8.29 -9.25
C VAL A 148 -4.61 -8.24 -10.61
N GLN A 149 -4.11 -9.39 -11.07
CA GLN A 149 -3.46 -9.52 -12.38
C GLN A 149 -4.45 -9.22 -13.52
N GLY A 150 -3.96 -8.51 -14.54
CA GLY A 150 -4.75 -8.09 -15.70
C GLY A 150 -5.44 -6.74 -15.54
N TYR A 151 -5.31 -6.08 -14.38
CA TYR A 151 -5.82 -4.72 -14.16
C TYR A 151 -4.68 -3.74 -13.92
N PRO A 152 -4.77 -2.50 -14.45
CA PRO A 152 -3.88 -1.42 -14.04
C PRO A 152 -4.23 -0.94 -12.62
N PHE A 153 -3.45 -0.01 -12.06
CA PHE A 153 -3.78 0.60 -10.78
C PHE A 153 -4.84 1.70 -10.94
N ASN A 154 -5.31 2.25 -9.81
CA ASN A 154 -6.43 3.18 -9.76
C ASN A 154 -6.44 4.30 -10.83
N PRO A 155 -5.33 5.01 -11.12
CA PRO A 155 -5.35 6.13 -12.07
C PRO A 155 -5.64 5.72 -13.51
N SER A 156 -5.45 4.45 -13.84
CA SER A 156 -5.68 3.88 -15.17
C SER A 156 -6.84 2.88 -15.20
N MET A 157 -7.55 2.68 -14.08
CA MET A 157 -8.81 1.93 -14.04
C MET A 157 -10.00 2.77 -14.52
N ASN A 158 -10.84 2.18 -15.38
CA ASN A 158 -12.16 2.73 -15.70
C ASN A 158 -13.22 2.24 -14.69
N GLU A 159 -14.46 2.74 -14.78
CA GLU A 159 -15.54 2.36 -13.86
C GLU A 159 -15.85 0.85 -13.89
N ALA A 160 -15.77 0.21 -15.05
CA ALA A 160 -16.03 -1.22 -15.19
C ALA A 160 -14.98 -2.07 -14.45
N HIS A 161 -13.69 -1.71 -14.53
CA HIS A 161 -12.63 -2.39 -13.79
C HIS A 161 -12.89 -2.42 -12.28
N TYR A 162 -13.40 -1.32 -11.71
CA TYR A 162 -13.77 -1.26 -10.29
C TYR A 162 -14.85 -2.30 -9.93
N ARG A 163 -15.91 -2.40 -10.74
CA ARG A 163 -16.99 -3.39 -10.53
C ARG A 163 -16.50 -4.82 -10.73
N GLU A 164 -15.71 -5.06 -11.78
CA GLU A 164 -15.16 -6.39 -12.06
C GLU A 164 -14.24 -6.90 -10.94
N ILE A 165 -13.39 -6.03 -10.39
CA ILE A 165 -12.53 -6.39 -9.25
C ILE A 165 -13.40 -6.68 -8.02
N GLU A 166 -14.39 -5.85 -7.72
CA GLU A 166 -15.34 -6.10 -6.62
C GLU A 166 -16.01 -7.47 -6.78
N ASP A 167 -16.54 -7.78 -7.96
CA ASP A 167 -17.20 -9.06 -8.24
C ASP A 167 -16.24 -10.24 -8.07
N LYS A 168 -14.99 -10.13 -8.55
CA LYS A 168 -13.96 -11.15 -8.35
C LYS A 168 -13.65 -11.36 -6.87
N VAL A 169 -13.50 -10.27 -6.11
CA VAL A 169 -13.27 -10.33 -4.66
C VAL A 169 -14.44 -11.01 -3.97
N ARG A 170 -15.68 -10.60 -4.27
CA ARG A 170 -16.92 -11.18 -3.72
C ARG A 170 -17.05 -12.68 -4.03
N ALA A 171 -16.73 -13.08 -5.25
CA ALA A 171 -16.72 -14.48 -5.63
C ALA A 171 -15.67 -15.27 -4.84
N ALA A 172 -14.43 -14.76 -4.73
CA ALA A 172 -13.35 -15.44 -4.02
C ALA A 172 -13.63 -15.61 -2.52
N ILE A 173 -14.19 -14.59 -1.86
CA ILE A 173 -14.52 -14.68 -0.42
C ILE A 173 -15.73 -15.55 -0.11
N SER A 174 -16.57 -15.85 -1.10
CA SER A 174 -17.76 -16.72 -0.90
C SER A 174 -17.38 -18.15 -0.51
N PHE A 175 -16.14 -18.56 -0.79
CA PHE A 175 -15.55 -19.84 -0.42
C PHE A 175 -14.88 -19.83 0.97
N LEU A 176 -14.90 -18.71 1.69
CA LEU A 176 -14.37 -18.65 3.05
C LEU A 176 -15.36 -19.29 4.03
N GLU A 177 -14.87 -20.29 4.75
CA GLU A 177 -15.65 -21.08 5.72
C GLU A 177 -15.07 -20.96 7.14
N GLY A 178 -15.75 -21.57 8.12
CA GLY A 178 -15.28 -21.61 9.51
C GLY A 178 -15.10 -20.21 10.11
N ASP A 179 -13.95 -19.99 10.76
CA ASP A 179 -13.56 -18.71 11.36
C ASP A 179 -13.27 -17.60 10.33
N LEU A 180 -13.15 -17.95 9.04
CA LEU A 180 -12.93 -17.00 7.96
C LEU A 180 -14.23 -16.55 7.29
N LYS A 181 -15.35 -17.24 7.56
CA LYS A 181 -16.66 -16.92 6.99
C LYS A 181 -17.10 -15.52 7.42
N GLY A 182 -17.71 -14.80 6.49
CA GLY A 182 -18.06 -13.40 6.71
C GLY A 182 -19.05 -12.82 5.72
N THR A 183 -19.19 -11.50 5.77
CA THR A 183 -20.10 -10.72 4.93
C THR A 183 -19.34 -9.60 4.23
N TYR A 184 -19.66 -9.38 2.96
CA TYR A 184 -19.17 -8.26 2.17
C TYR A 184 -20.22 -7.14 2.14
N TYR A 185 -19.75 -5.91 2.31
CA TYR A 185 -20.57 -4.71 2.26
C TYR A 185 -20.02 -3.79 1.17
N THR A 186 -20.80 -3.62 0.10
CA THR A 186 -20.53 -2.65 -0.97
C THR A 186 -20.81 -1.25 -0.45
N LEU A 187 -19.89 -0.30 -0.66
CA LEU A 187 -20.03 1.06 -0.13
C LEU A 187 -21.20 1.82 -0.78
N ASP A 188 -21.50 1.54 -2.05
CA ASP A 188 -22.59 2.18 -2.80
C ASP A 188 -23.98 1.94 -2.17
N SER A 189 -24.16 0.78 -1.52
CA SER A 189 -25.41 0.39 -0.87
C SER A 189 -25.38 0.52 0.66
N MET A 190 -24.29 1.05 1.23
CA MET A 190 -24.12 1.17 2.67
C MET A 190 -24.76 2.48 3.16
N ASP A 191 -25.63 2.41 4.15
CA ASP A 191 -26.20 3.61 4.75
C ASP A 191 -25.13 4.43 5.49
N TYR A 192 -25.40 5.73 5.65
CA TYR A 192 -24.44 6.68 6.22
C TYR A 192 -24.07 6.34 7.67
N GLU A 193 -25.03 5.90 8.50
CA GLU A 193 -24.79 5.60 9.91
C GLU A 193 -23.86 4.40 10.06
N THR A 194 -24.13 3.32 9.31
CA THR A 194 -23.24 2.15 9.25
C THR A 194 -21.86 2.54 8.73
N ARG A 195 -21.78 3.34 7.66
CA ARG A 195 -20.51 3.80 7.09
C ARG A 195 -19.70 4.59 8.12
N GLN A 196 -20.34 5.54 8.82
CA GLN A 196 -19.69 6.38 9.82
C GLN A 196 -19.24 5.54 11.02
N GLN A 197 -20.07 4.63 11.51
CA GLN A 197 -19.69 3.74 12.62
C GLN A 197 -18.47 2.88 12.26
N LEU A 198 -18.39 2.35 11.04
CA LEU A 198 -17.22 1.58 10.61
C LEU A 198 -15.95 2.44 10.50
N ILE A 199 -16.08 3.73 10.16
CA ILE A 199 -14.96 4.68 10.17
C ILE A 199 -14.51 4.95 11.62
N ASP A 200 -15.48 5.18 12.52
CA ASP A 200 -15.23 5.49 13.93
C ASP A 200 -14.62 4.29 14.67
N ASP A 201 -15.03 3.07 14.32
CA ASP A 201 -14.45 1.81 14.81
C ASP A 201 -13.08 1.49 14.19
N HIS A 202 -12.56 2.36 13.32
CA HIS A 202 -11.29 2.19 12.58
C HIS A 202 -11.24 0.98 11.66
N TYR A 203 -12.41 0.52 11.20
CA TYR A 203 -12.53 -0.60 10.28
C TYR A 203 -12.58 -0.18 8.82
N LEU A 204 -13.27 0.91 8.49
CA LEU A 204 -13.46 1.36 7.12
C LEU A 204 -12.47 2.47 6.75
N PHE A 205 -11.99 2.40 5.52
CA PHE A 205 -11.17 3.44 4.93
C PHE A 205 -12.02 4.68 4.57
N LYS A 206 -11.43 5.86 4.72
CA LYS A 206 -12.13 7.13 4.47
C LYS A 206 -11.97 7.58 3.02
N GLU A 207 -12.98 8.29 2.54
CA GLU A 207 -12.86 9.12 1.35
C GLU A 207 -12.04 10.38 1.67
N GLY A 208 -11.51 11.06 0.66
CA GLY A 208 -10.96 12.40 0.84
C GLY A 208 -9.47 12.47 1.14
N ASP A 209 -8.71 11.38 0.99
CA ASP A 209 -7.25 11.49 1.01
C ASP A 209 -6.77 12.33 -0.18
N ARG A 210 -6.25 13.53 0.10
CA ARG A 210 -5.83 14.47 -0.94
C ARG A 210 -4.67 13.97 -1.81
N PHE A 211 -3.83 13.07 -1.30
CA PHE A 211 -2.76 12.47 -2.09
C PHE A 211 -3.36 11.47 -3.09
N LEU A 212 -4.27 10.61 -2.64
CA LEU A 212 -4.98 9.68 -3.53
C LEU A 212 -5.86 10.40 -4.55
N ILE A 213 -6.56 11.46 -4.15
CA ILE A 213 -7.36 12.30 -5.07
C ILE A 213 -6.45 12.93 -6.12
N ALA A 214 -5.35 13.56 -5.72
CA ALA A 214 -4.41 14.18 -6.65
C ALA A 214 -3.70 13.15 -7.55
N ALA A 215 -3.60 11.89 -7.11
CA ALA A 215 -3.13 10.79 -7.92
C ALA A 215 -4.18 10.22 -8.89
N ASN A 216 -5.41 10.76 -8.94
CA ASN A 216 -6.56 10.18 -9.65
C ASN A 216 -6.96 8.78 -9.16
N ALA A 217 -6.65 8.45 -7.90
CA ALA A 217 -6.93 7.14 -7.34
C ALA A 217 -8.37 6.98 -6.78
N SER A 218 -9.11 8.08 -6.66
CA SER A 218 -10.49 8.10 -6.13
C SER A 218 -11.56 8.32 -7.20
N ARG A 219 -11.26 8.06 -8.48
CA ARG A 219 -12.26 8.20 -9.55
C ARG A 219 -13.43 7.25 -9.36
N TYR A 220 -14.61 7.68 -9.81
CA TYR A 220 -15.88 6.93 -9.76
C TYR A 220 -16.34 6.54 -8.36
N TRP A 221 -15.80 7.16 -7.31
CA TRP A 221 -16.16 6.85 -5.93
C TRP A 221 -17.68 7.01 -5.67
N PRO A 222 -18.34 6.08 -4.94
CA PRO A 222 -17.81 4.88 -4.28
C PRO A 222 -17.88 3.59 -5.11
N THR A 223 -18.08 3.67 -6.43
CA THR A 223 -18.27 2.49 -7.31
C THR A 223 -17.15 1.47 -7.16
N GLY A 224 -17.52 0.20 -6.97
CA GLY A 224 -16.61 -0.93 -6.82
C GLY A 224 -15.86 -0.99 -5.49
N ARG A 225 -16.13 -0.08 -4.55
CA ARG A 225 -15.48 -0.09 -3.24
C ARG A 225 -16.33 -0.86 -2.27
N GLY A 226 -15.67 -1.60 -1.39
CA GLY A 226 -16.34 -2.39 -0.38
C GLY A 226 -15.42 -2.85 0.71
N ILE A 227 -16.05 -3.43 1.73
CA ILE A 227 -15.36 -4.00 2.88
C ILE A 227 -15.93 -5.36 3.22
N PHE A 228 -15.06 -6.31 3.50
CA PHE A 228 -15.43 -7.62 4.04
C PHE A 228 -15.05 -7.71 5.52
N PHE A 229 -15.88 -8.38 6.30
CA PHE A 229 -15.56 -8.81 7.67
C PHE A 229 -15.86 -10.29 7.82
N ASN A 230 -14.95 -11.05 8.44
CA ASN A 230 -15.37 -12.32 9.05
C ASN A 230 -16.31 -12.07 10.24
N ASN A 231 -17.04 -13.09 10.66
CA ASN A 231 -18.06 -12.98 11.72
C ASN A 231 -17.48 -12.41 13.04
N ASP A 232 -16.24 -12.75 13.36
CA ASP A 232 -15.57 -12.31 14.59
C ASP A 232 -14.90 -10.93 14.47
N LYS A 233 -14.95 -10.29 13.28
CA LYS A 233 -14.24 -9.05 12.95
C LYS A 233 -12.73 -9.09 13.24
N THR A 234 -12.14 -10.28 13.14
CA THR A 234 -10.69 -10.55 13.29
C THR A 234 -9.97 -10.64 11.94
N PHE A 235 -10.72 -10.58 10.85
CA PHE A 235 -10.21 -10.49 9.49
C PHE A 235 -11.06 -9.54 8.63
N ILE A 236 -10.38 -8.68 7.87
CA ILE A 236 -10.97 -7.60 7.08
C ILE A 236 -10.32 -7.58 5.70
N ILE A 237 -11.12 -7.33 4.66
CA ILE A 237 -10.59 -6.97 3.33
C ILE A 237 -11.15 -5.61 2.95
N TRP A 238 -10.27 -4.68 2.60
CA TRP A 238 -10.66 -3.48 1.86
C TRP A 238 -10.53 -3.75 0.37
N CYS A 239 -11.56 -3.40 -0.38
CA CYS A 239 -11.61 -3.56 -1.83
C CYS A 239 -11.59 -2.19 -2.50
N ASN A 240 -10.67 -2.02 -3.45
CA ASN A 240 -10.53 -0.84 -4.32
C ASN A 240 -10.31 0.51 -3.61
N GLU A 241 -9.51 0.52 -2.55
CA GLU A 241 -9.04 1.77 -1.93
C GLU A 241 -7.75 2.27 -2.59
N GLU A 242 -6.60 2.24 -1.91
CA GLU A 242 -5.29 2.60 -2.47
C GLU A 242 -4.77 1.50 -3.41
N ASP A 243 -4.97 0.25 -3.00
CA ASP A 243 -4.68 -0.97 -3.76
C ASP A 243 -5.98 -1.74 -4.04
N HIS A 244 -5.96 -2.70 -4.98
CA HIS A 244 -7.16 -3.47 -5.32
C HIS A 244 -7.70 -4.25 -4.12
N MET A 245 -6.78 -4.80 -3.30
CA MET A 245 -7.11 -5.49 -2.07
C MET A 245 -6.12 -5.13 -0.96
N ARG A 246 -6.64 -4.83 0.23
CA ARG A 246 -5.86 -4.79 1.47
C ARG A 246 -6.43 -5.82 2.43
N LEU A 247 -5.66 -6.87 2.68
CA LEU A 247 -6.04 -7.97 3.56
C LEU A 247 -5.47 -7.69 4.95
N ILE A 248 -6.29 -7.81 5.98
CA ILE A 248 -5.96 -7.39 7.34
C ILE A 248 -6.42 -8.51 8.29
N SER A 249 -5.49 -9.06 9.04
CA SER A 249 -5.77 -9.95 10.18
C SER A 249 -5.42 -9.23 11.46
N MET A 250 -6.29 -9.25 12.46
CA MET A 250 -6.07 -8.58 13.74
C MET A 250 -6.86 -9.23 14.87
N GLU A 251 -6.36 -9.07 16.11
CA GLU A 251 -7.07 -9.47 17.32
C GLU A 251 -6.52 -8.73 18.55
N LYS A 252 -7.31 -8.66 19.63
CA LYS A 252 -6.91 -8.12 20.94
C LYS A 252 -6.06 -9.15 21.72
N SER A 253 -4.94 -9.54 21.13
CA SER A 253 -3.98 -10.46 21.72
C SER A 253 -2.56 -10.10 21.26
N SER A 254 -1.58 -10.74 21.88
CA SER A 254 -0.16 -10.74 21.54
C SER A 254 0.27 -11.95 20.69
N ASN A 255 -0.68 -12.76 20.22
CA ASN A 255 -0.40 -13.98 19.45
C ASN A 255 -0.19 -13.67 17.96
N LEU A 256 1.05 -13.35 17.61
CA LEU A 256 1.44 -13.08 16.23
C LEU A 256 1.24 -14.29 15.31
N GLY A 257 1.50 -15.50 15.81
CA GLY A 257 1.30 -16.74 15.07
C GLY A 257 -0.15 -16.96 14.64
N SER A 258 -1.10 -16.75 15.56
CA SER A 258 -2.55 -16.81 15.29
C SER A 258 -2.96 -15.82 14.17
N VAL A 259 -2.55 -14.56 14.31
CA VAL A 259 -2.87 -13.50 13.35
C VAL A 259 -2.28 -13.80 11.97
N CYS A 260 -1.05 -14.30 11.91
CA CYS A 260 -0.39 -14.68 10.67
C CYS A 260 -1.01 -15.93 10.02
N SER A 261 -1.32 -16.95 10.81
CA SER A 261 -2.00 -18.16 10.35
C SER A 261 -3.35 -17.84 9.72
N ARG A 262 -4.14 -16.96 10.34
CA ARG A 262 -5.40 -16.49 9.76
C ARG A 262 -5.19 -15.74 8.44
N LEU A 263 -4.23 -14.82 8.38
CA LEU A 263 -3.92 -14.06 7.14
C LEU A 263 -3.52 -14.98 5.99
N THR A 264 -2.58 -15.89 6.24
CA THR A 264 -2.04 -16.81 5.22
C THR A 264 -3.09 -17.79 4.71
N ARG A 265 -3.93 -18.36 5.59
CA ARG A 265 -5.06 -19.19 5.18
C ARG A 265 -6.01 -18.44 4.23
N VAL A 266 -6.34 -17.17 4.52
CA VAL A 266 -7.19 -16.38 3.61
C VAL A 266 -6.50 -16.11 2.28
N ILE A 267 -5.23 -15.69 2.28
CA ILE A 267 -4.47 -15.46 1.05
C ILE A 267 -4.48 -16.73 0.17
N GLN A 268 -4.17 -17.88 0.75
CA GLN A 268 -4.16 -19.17 0.04
C GLN A 268 -5.52 -19.55 -0.56
N GLN A 269 -6.64 -19.18 0.08
CA GLN A 269 -7.96 -19.41 -0.51
C GLN A 269 -8.26 -18.44 -1.64
N ILE A 270 -7.95 -17.16 -1.47
CA ILE A 270 -8.21 -16.13 -2.50
C ILE A 270 -7.35 -16.39 -3.75
N GLU A 271 -6.09 -16.80 -3.59
CA GLU A 271 -5.16 -17.08 -4.70
C GLU A 271 -5.61 -18.23 -5.61
N LYS A 272 -6.54 -19.09 -5.15
CA LYS A 272 -7.17 -20.11 -6.02
C LYS A 272 -8.10 -19.52 -7.07
N HIS A 273 -8.59 -18.30 -6.84
CA HIS A 273 -9.60 -17.65 -7.68
C HIS A 273 -9.10 -16.33 -8.30
N ILE A 274 -8.12 -15.68 -7.66
CA ILE A 274 -7.57 -14.40 -8.09
C ILE A 274 -6.05 -14.52 -8.18
N ALA A 275 -5.52 -14.38 -9.40
CA ALA A 275 -4.09 -14.23 -9.58
C ALA A 275 -3.66 -12.79 -9.25
N PHE A 276 -2.55 -12.64 -8.55
CA PHE A 276 -2.00 -11.35 -8.16
C PHE A 276 -0.77 -10.95 -8.98
N THR A 277 -0.63 -9.65 -9.22
CA THR A 277 0.49 -9.09 -9.97
C THR A 277 1.76 -9.12 -9.12
N ARG A 278 2.74 -9.92 -9.56
CA ARG A 278 4.08 -9.99 -8.98
C ARG A 278 5.14 -9.67 -10.04
N HIS A 279 6.03 -8.74 -9.73
CA HIS A 279 7.18 -8.38 -10.55
C HIS A 279 8.41 -9.22 -10.15
N PRO A 280 9.21 -9.74 -11.11
CA PRO A 280 10.37 -10.58 -10.79
C PRO A 280 11.38 -9.91 -9.84
N ARG A 281 11.58 -8.59 -9.99
CA ARG A 281 12.51 -7.82 -9.14
C ARG A 281 11.84 -7.28 -7.88
N LEU A 282 10.59 -6.82 -7.98
CA LEU A 282 9.97 -5.96 -6.95
C LEU A 282 8.99 -6.71 -6.05
N GLY A 283 8.78 -8.01 -6.27
CA GLY A 283 7.78 -8.77 -5.53
C GLY A 283 6.36 -8.35 -5.91
N TYR A 284 5.42 -8.40 -4.96
CA TYR A 284 4.06 -7.98 -5.23
C TYR A 284 4.02 -6.49 -5.53
N LEU A 285 3.33 -6.13 -6.62
CA LEU A 285 3.20 -4.74 -7.02
C LEU A 285 2.00 -4.08 -6.34
N THR A 286 2.25 -2.85 -5.88
CA THR A 286 1.28 -1.98 -5.23
C THR A 286 1.27 -0.62 -5.91
N PHE A 287 0.20 0.13 -5.68
CA PHE A 287 0.03 1.46 -6.26
C PHE A 287 1.14 2.44 -5.82
N CYS A 288 1.49 2.41 -4.53
CA CYS A 288 2.58 3.19 -3.96
C CYS A 288 3.88 2.37 -3.88
N PRO A 289 5.06 2.95 -4.24
CA PRO A 289 6.35 2.24 -4.17
C PRO A 289 6.74 1.83 -2.73
N THR A 290 6.15 2.44 -1.72
CA THR A 290 6.43 2.14 -0.30
C THR A 290 5.86 0.81 0.19
N ASN A 291 4.90 0.26 -0.55
CA ASN A 291 4.19 -0.97 -0.20
C ASN A 291 4.63 -2.17 -1.05
N LEU A 292 5.71 -2.07 -1.83
CA LEU A 292 6.25 -3.15 -2.65
C LEU A 292 6.81 -4.33 -1.83
N GLY A 293 7.11 -5.43 -2.53
CA GLY A 293 7.77 -6.62 -1.98
C GLY A 293 6.79 -7.57 -1.31
N THR A 294 6.97 -7.80 -0.02
CA THR A 294 6.04 -8.58 0.82
C THR A 294 4.69 -7.87 0.94
N THR A 295 4.70 -6.53 0.85
CA THR A 295 3.61 -5.60 1.21
C THR A 295 3.21 -5.67 2.69
N ILE A 296 3.93 -6.43 3.51
CA ILE A 296 3.54 -6.71 4.89
C ILE A 296 3.80 -5.49 5.77
N ARG A 297 2.80 -5.15 6.55
CA ARG A 297 2.97 -4.37 7.78
C ARG A 297 2.35 -5.13 8.94
N ALA A 298 3.21 -5.78 9.72
CA ALA A 298 2.89 -6.34 11.01
C ALA A 298 3.13 -5.28 12.08
N SER A 299 2.16 -5.11 12.98
CA SER A 299 2.17 -4.10 14.03
C SER A 299 1.54 -4.60 15.32
N VAL A 300 2.00 -4.04 16.43
CA VAL A 300 1.34 -4.17 17.74
C VAL A 300 0.99 -2.79 18.29
N HIS A 301 -0.13 -2.71 18.99
CA HIS A 301 -0.31 -1.64 19.98
C HIS A 301 0.29 -2.10 21.29
N ILE A 302 1.38 -1.46 21.70
CA ILE A 302 2.14 -1.81 22.91
C ILE A 302 2.17 -0.64 23.88
N ARG A 303 1.96 -0.93 25.17
CA ARG A 303 2.05 0.01 26.28
C ARG A 303 3.41 -0.15 26.98
N VAL A 304 4.22 0.90 26.95
CA VAL A 304 5.60 0.91 27.49
C VAL A 304 5.89 2.19 28.29
N PRO A 305 5.23 2.39 29.44
CA PRO A 305 5.22 3.67 30.15
C PRO A 305 6.57 4.07 30.74
N ASN A 306 7.50 3.13 30.98
CA ASN A 306 8.81 3.44 31.53
C ASN A 306 9.85 3.63 30.43
N LEU A 307 9.91 2.73 29.44
CA LEU A 307 10.80 2.87 28.29
C LEU A 307 10.49 4.14 27.50
N SER A 308 9.21 4.50 27.34
CA SER A 308 8.82 5.70 26.60
C SER A 308 9.26 7.02 27.26
N LYS A 309 9.64 7.02 28.55
CA LYS A 309 10.21 8.20 29.21
C LYS A 309 11.58 8.57 28.63
N ASN A 310 12.31 7.58 28.12
CA ASN A 310 13.54 7.78 27.35
C ASN A 310 13.28 7.44 25.88
N PHE A 311 12.63 8.36 25.17
CA PHE A 311 12.23 8.13 23.78
C PHE A 311 13.43 7.93 22.84
N GLU A 312 14.58 8.55 23.11
CA GLU A 312 15.81 8.31 22.35
C GLU A 312 16.23 6.84 22.44
N LYS A 313 16.19 6.25 23.64
CA LYS A 313 16.49 4.83 23.83
C LYS A 313 15.45 3.93 23.15
N PHE A 314 14.17 4.29 23.26
CA PHE A 314 13.09 3.57 22.59
C PHE A 314 13.30 3.54 21.07
N GLN A 315 13.61 4.70 20.48
CA GLN A 315 13.90 4.84 19.05
C GLN A 315 15.17 4.07 18.65
N GLU A 316 16.23 4.12 19.45
CA GLU A 316 17.47 3.35 19.22
C GLU A 316 17.21 1.84 19.12
N ILE A 317 16.37 1.29 20.01
CA ILE A 317 16.00 -0.13 19.99
C ILE A 317 15.15 -0.41 18.75
N ALA A 318 14.14 0.40 18.47
CA ALA A 318 13.30 0.23 17.28
C ALA A 318 14.15 0.22 15.99
N ASP A 319 15.07 1.16 15.82
CA ASP A 319 15.92 1.25 14.63
C ASP A 319 16.88 0.06 14.49
N ARG A 320 17.38 -0.48 15.62
CA ARG A 320 18.21 -1.69 15.62
C ARG A 320 17.46 -2.89 15.04
N TYR A 321 16.19 -3.04 15.39
CA TYR A 321 15.30 -4.11 14.91
C TYR A 321 14.50 -3.75 13.65
N LYS A 322 14.85 -2.63 12.98
CA LYS A 322 14.18 -2.17 11.76
C LYS A 322 12.67 -1.94 11.95
N LEU A 323 12.30 -1.43 13.12
CA LEU A 323 10.93 -1.06 13.45
C LEU A 323 10.67 0.43 13.23
N GLN A 324 9.40 0.77 13.10
CA GLN A 324 8.89 2.13 13.09
C GLN A 324 7.91 2.30 14.24
N ILE A 325 8.10 3.37 15.01
CA ILE A 325 7.21 3.81 16.08
C ILE A 325 6.26 4.88 15.53
N ARG A 326 4.97 4.73 15.79
CA ARG A 326 3.90 5.69 15.48
C ARG A 326 3.02 5.90 16.73
N GLY A 327 2.23 6.98 16.74
CA GLY A 327 1.19 7.16 17.75
C GLY A 327 0.08 6.13 17.65
N SER A 328 -0.81 6.10 18.65
CA SER A 328 -1.84 5.05 18.80
C SER A 328 -2.91 5.04 17.70
N ARG A 329 -3.02 6.11 16.90
CA ARG A 329 -3.97 6.21 15.77
C ARG A 329 -3.28 6.14 14.40
N GLY A 330 -2.02 5.71 14.34
CA GLY A 330 -1.27 5.52 13.09
C GLY A 330 -0.37 6.71 12.72
N GLU A 331 -0.11 6.87 11.43
CA GLU A 331 0.87 7.84 10.91
C GLU A 331 0.52 9.28 11.31
N HIS A 332 1.50 10.02 11.83
CA HIS A 332 1.36 11.40 12.30
C HIS A 332 0.44 11.62 13.52
N SER A 333 0.00 10.56 14.21
CA SER A 333 -0.73 10.69 15.49
C SER A 333 0.21 10.76 16.70
N LYS A 334 -0.27 11.34 17.81
CA LYS A 334 0.42 11.29 19.11
C LYS A 334 0.13 9.97 19.81
N SER A 335 1.02 9.55 20.70
CA SER A 335 0.73 8.46 21.64
C SER A 335 -0.30 8.92 22.68
N GLU A 336 -1.25 8.06 23.00
CA GLU A 336 -2.20 8.22 24.11
C GLU A 336 -1.86 7.14 25.16
N ASP A 337 -1.81 7.49 26.44
CA ASP A 337 -1.55 6.56 27.56
C ASP A 337 -0.30 5.67 27.43
N SER A 338 0.80 6.23 26.88
CA SER A 338 2.04 5.51 26.57
C SER A 338 1.84 4.28 25.67
N VAL A 339 0.79 4.30 24.84
CA VAL A 339 0.51 3.31 23.81
C VAL A 339 1.08 3.77 22.47
N TYR A 340 1.83 2.88 21.84
CA TYR A 340 2.48 3.12 20.55
C TYR A 340 2.11 2.04 19.54
N ASP A 341 1.95 2.43 18.28
CA ASP A 341 1.90 1.51 17.14
C ASP A 341 3.33 1.23 16.68
N VAL A 342 3.81 0.03 16.97
CA VAL A 342 5.15 -0.43 16.63
C VAL A 342 5.05 -1.47 15.52
N SER A 343 5.77 -1.27 14.41
CA SER A 343 5.65 -2.10 13.21
C SER A 343 6.96 -2.34 12.49
N ASN A 344 7.07 -3.40 11.67
CA ASN A 344 8.21 -3.56 10.77
C ASN A 344 8.26 -2.39 9.77
N LYS A 345 9.46 -1.83 9.59
CA LYS A 345 9.70 -0.72 8.66
C LYS A 345 9.92 -1.23 7.24
N ARG A 346 10.68 -2.32 7.08
CA ARG A 346 11.07 -2.89 5.78
C ARG A 346 9.95 -3.76 5.21
N ARG A 347 9.79 -3.71 3.88
CA ARG A 347 8.82 -4.53 3.12
C ARG A 347 9.40 -5.19 1.87
N LEU A 348 10.49 -4.64 1.34
CA LEU A 348 11.18 -5.06 0.13
C LEU A 348 12.59 -5.58 0.44
N GLY A 349 13.09 -6.53 -0.37
CA GLY A 349 14.40 -7.18 -0.15
C GLY A 349 14.49 -8.12 1.06
N LEU A 350 13.36 -8.65 1.52
CA LEU A 350 13.24 -9.67 2.56
C LEU A 350 11.95 -10.46 2.34
N THR A 351 11.89 -11.68 2.84
CA THR A 351 10.71 -12.56 2.80
C THR A 351 9.64 -12.12 3.80
N GLU A 352 8.42 -12.63 3.65
CA GLU A 352 7.33 -12.41 4.61
C GLU A 352 7.72 -12.88 6.02
N ARG A 353 8.37 -14.03 6.12
CA ARG A 353 8.90 -14.58 7.38
C ARG A 353 9.89 -13.63 8.04
N GLU A 354 10.86 -13.11 7.29
CA GLU A 354 11.86 -12.19 7.82
C GLU A 354 11.23 -10.89 8.32
N ALA A 355 10.27 -10.32 7.57
CA ALA A 355 9.54 -9.13 8.01
C ALA A 355 8.76 -9.35 9.32
N LEU A 356 8.16 -10.52 9.48
CA LEU A 356 7.45 -10.91 10.70
C LEU A 356 8.40 -11.15 11.87
N LEU A 357 9.57 -11.75 11.62
CA LEU A 357 10.60 -11.98 12.64
C LEU A 357 11.26 -10.67 13.10
N GLU A 358 11.47 -9.69 12.20
CA GLU A 358 11.91 -8.34 12.59
C GLU A 358 10.94 -7.73 13.61
N MET A 359 9.63 -7.77 13.30
CA MET A 359 8.58 -7.27 14.20
C MET A 359 8.58 -8.02 15.54
N ARG A 360 8.53 -9.35 15.50
CA ARG A 360 8.51 -10.21 16.69
C ARG A 360 9.68 -9.94 17.61
N ASN A 361 10.90 -10.01 17.07
CA ASN A 361 12.12 -9.94 17.87
C ASN A 361 12.29 -8.54 18.48
N GLY A 362 11.95 -7.49 17.72
CA GLY A 362 12.00 -6.14 18.26
C GLY A 362 10.95 -5.90 19.34
N VAL A 363 9.72 -6.39 19.20
CA VAL A 363 8.68 -6.29 20.25
C VAL A 363 9.09 -7.04 21.53
N VAL A 364 9.64 -8.25 21.40
CA VAL A 364 10.15 -9.01 22.56
C VAL A 364 11.26 -8.24 23.28
N GLU A 365 12.18 -7.61 22.55
CA GLU A 365 13.22 -6.79 23.18
C GLU A 365 12.64 -5.54 23.84
N LEU A 366 11.65 -4.87 23.23
CA LEU A 366 10.99 -3.72 23.84
C LEU A 366 10.32 -4.08 25.17
N ILE A 367 9.62 -5.22 25.23
CA ILE A 367 9.01 -5.74 26.46
C ILE A 367 10.08 -6.03 27.51
N LYS A 368 11.19 -6.68 27.12
CA LYS A 368 12.31 -6.96 28.01
C LYS A 368 12.90 -5.67 28.62
N GLN A 369 13.04 -4.62 27.81
CA GLN A 369 13.53 -3.32 28.29
C GLN A 369 12.51 -2.62 29.19
N GLU A 370 11.21 -2.71 28.90
CA GLU A 370 10.17 -2.20 29.80
C GLU A 370 10.23 -2.90 31.17
N LYS A 371 10.32 -4.23 31.19
CA LYS A 371 10.50 -5.04 32.42
C LYS A 371 11.74 -4.63 33.21
N HIS A 372 12.85 -4.32 32.52
CA HIS A 372 14.05 -3.79 33.15
C HIS A 372 13.78 -2.52 33.96
N PHE A 373 13.07 -1.56 33.34
CA PHE A 373 12.76 -0.29 33.96
C PHE A 373 11.67 -0.39 35.04
N GLU A 374 10.87 -1.47 35.03
CA GLU A 374 9.94 -1.83 36.11
C GLU A 374 10.64 -2.42 37.35
N GLY A 375 11.93 -2.75 37.24
CA GLY A 375 12.70 -3.39 38.32
C GLY A 375 12.49 -4.90 38.41
N GLU A 376 11.92 -5.52 37.37
CA GLU A 376 11.83 -6.98 37.28
C GLU A 376 13.22 -7.57 36.96
N ARG A 377 13.58 -8.66 37.65
CA ARG A 377 14.79 -9.42 37.30
C ARG A 377 14.56 -10.09 35.95
N ILE A 378 15.28 -9.63 34.93
CA ILE A 378 15.23 -10.11 33.54
C ILE A 378 15.85 -11.48 33.39
#